data_AF-A0A7S2RPJ4-F1
#
_entry.id   AF-A0A7S2RPJ4-F1
#
_cell.length_a   1.000
_cell.length_b   1.000
_cell.length_c   1.000
_cell.angle_alpha   90.00
_cell.angle_beta   90.00
_cell.angle_gamma   90.00
#
_symmetry.space_group_name_H-M   'P 1'
#
loop_
_entity.id
_entity.type
_entity.pdbx_description
1 polymer ?
#
loop_
_entity_poly.entity_id
_entity_poly.type
_entity_poly.pdbx_seq_one_letter_code
_entity_poly.pdbx_strand_id
1 'polypeptide(L)'
;GFVTLNLLTDYPRPKEVDYCGASVYKKLSKYLSERIMQFAKKQGSTLFATLLGAFYILMHKLTGSQDIVIGTATANRSHPQTHDLIGLFVNTLALRVNLNLDWTTRELVDYVSNL
;
A
#
# COMPACT_ATOMS: atom_id res chain seq x y z
N GLY A 1 -10.96 7.22 -15.21
CA GLY A 1 -10.81 8.14 -14.07
C GLY A 1 -10.69 7.35 -12.78
N PHE A 2 -10.27 7.97 -11.68
CA PHE A 2 -10.21 7.33 -10.37
C PHE A 2 -11.50 7.60 -9.60
N VAL A 3 -12.01 6.61 -8.89
CA VAL A 3 -13.15 6.77 -7.98
C VAL A 3 -12.62 7.22 -6.62
N THR A 4 -13.26 8.21 -6.02
CA THR A 4 -12.91 8.67 -4.66
C THR A 4 -13.11 7.53 -3.68
N LEU A 5 -12.07 7.21 -2.92
CA LEU A 5 -12.16 6.27 -1.81
C LEU A 5 -12.85 6.97 -0.62
N ASN A 6 -14.07 6.55 -0.29
CA ASN A 6 -14.89 7.16 0.75
C ASN A 6 -14.48 6.66 2.14
N LEU A 7 -13.39 7.22 2.68
CA LEU A 7 -12.98 6.98 4.06
C LEU A 7 -13.96 7.64 5.05
N LEU A 8 -14.19 6.98 6.18
CA LEU A 8 -14.97 7.54 7.30
C LEU A 8 -14.14 8.63 8.00
N THR A 9 -14.16 9.83 7.45
CA THR A 9 -13.42 10.99 7.97
C THR A 9 -14.24 11.73 9.03
N ASP A 10 -13.58 12.20 10.09
CA ASP A 10 -14.23 12.96 11.17
C ASP A 10 -14.76 14.33 10.73
N TYR A 11 -14.17 14.91 9.67
CA TYR A 11 -14.53 16.22 9.13
C TYR A 11 -14.65 16.17 7.60
N PRO A 12 -15.50 17.02 6.99
CA PRO A 12 -15.60 17.11 5.53
C PRO A 12 -14.29 17.64 4.92
N ARG A 13 -14.00 17.22 3.69
CA ARG A 13 -12.83 17.72 2.94
C ARG A 13 -12.96 19.24 2.70
N PRO A 14 -11.96 20.06 3.08
CA PRO A 14 -11.99 21.50 2.84
C PRO A 14 -11.83 21.80 1.34
N LYS A 15 -12.32 22.97 0.91
CA LYS A 15 -12.18 23.44 -0.49
C LYS A 15 -10.73 23.79 -0.85
N GLU A 16 -9.97 24.27 0.13
CA GLU A 16 -8.54 24.58 0.02
C GLU A 16 -7.77 23.68 0.99
N VAL A 17 -6.68 23.09 0.52
CA VAL A 17 -5.83 22.20 1.32
C VAL A 17 -4.81 23.04 2.07
N ASP A 18 -4.76 22.91 3.39
CA ASP A 18 -3.82 23.65 4.26
C ASP A 18 -2.51 22.90 4.53
N TYR A 19 -2.40 21.64 4.08
CA TYR A 19 -1.27 20.72 4.27
C TYR A 19 -0.94 20.41 5.74
N CYS A 20 -1.84 20.71 6.67
CA CYS A 20 -1.69 20.35 8.07
C CYS A 20 -1.85 18.83 8.25
N GLY A 21 -0.90 18.19 8.93
CA GLY A 21 -0.91 16.75 9.18
C GLY A 21 -0.28 16.37 10.51
N ALA A 22 -0.58 15.16 10.97
CA ALA A 22 -0.01 14.57 12.18
C ALA A 22 0.42 13.11 11.92
N SER A 23 1.37 12.61 12.72
CA SER A 23 1.86 11.23 12.60
C SER A 23 1.47 10.41 13.83
N VAL A 24 0.86 9.25 13.60
CA VAL A 24 0.57 8.25 14.64
C VAL A 24 1.48 7.04 14.44
N TYR A 25 2.33 6.77 15.41
CA TYR A 25 3.25 5.63 15.36
C TYR A 25 2.68 4.43 16.13
N LYS A 26 2.65 3.27 15.47
CA LYS A 26 2.32 1.99 16.09
C LYS A 26 3.41 0.97 15.74
N LYS A 27 3.87 0.23 16.75
CA LYS A 27 4.81 -0.88 16.59
C LYS A 27 4.04 -2.18 16.61
N LEU A 28 4.29 -3.05 15.63
CA LEU A 28 3.82 -4.43 15.69
C LEU A 28 4.69 -5.21 16.69
N SER A 29 4.08 -6.10 17.46
CA SER A 29 4.84 -6.96 18.37
C SER A 29 5.82 -7.82 17.59
N LYS A 30 6.94 -8.20 18.22
CA LYS A 30 7.94 -9.08 17.60
C LYS A 30 7.31 -10.36 17.05
N TYR A 31 6.43 -10.97 17.83
CA TYR A 31 5.67 -12.16 17.42
C TYR A 31 4.87 -11.94 16.14
N LEU A 32 4.12 -10.84 16.02
CA LEU A 32 3.33 -10.56 14.83
C LEU A 32 4.24 -10.28 13.62
N SER A 33 5.29 -9.47 13.80
CA SER A 33 6.26 -9.17 12.75
C SER A 33 6.92 -10.43 12.20
N GLU A 34 7.35 -11.35 13.06
CA GLU A 34 7.94 -12.63 12.67
C GLU A 34 6.95 -13.49 11.87
N ARG A 35 5.69 -13.53 12.28
CA ARG A 35 4.65 -14.28 11.55
C ARG A 35 4.36 -13.70 10.17
N ILE A 36 4.34 -12.39 10.03
CA ILE A 36 4.15 -11.73 8.72
C ILE A 36 5.35 -12.03 7.82
N MET A 37 6.58 -11.93 8.33
CA MET A 37 7.79 -12.26 7.56
C MET A 37 7.81 -13.73 7.12
N GLN A 38 7.42 -14.65 8.00
CA GLN A 38 7.31 -16.07 7.66
C GLN A 38 6.21 -16.33 6.62
N PHE A 39 5.08 -15.63 6.71
CA PHE A 39 4.01 -15.71 5.71
C PHE A 39 4.50 -15.28 4.34
N ALA A 40 5.14 -14.11 4.24
CA ALA A 40 5.70 -13.59 2.99
C ALA A 40 6.69 -14.60 2.37
N LYS A 41 7.60 -15.13 3.19
CA LYS A 41 8.57 -16.14 2.76
C LYS A 41 7.92 -17.43 2.25
N LYS A 42 6.89 -17.94 2.93
CA LYS A 42 6.16 -19.15 2.52
C LYS A 42 5.40 -18.96 1.21
N GLN A 43 4.92 -17.75 0.96
CA GLN A 43 4.20 -17.40 -0.26
C GLN A 43 5.15 -17.05 -1.43
N GLY A 44 6.46 -16.93 -1.18
CA GLY A 44 7.42 -16.46 -2.18
C GLY A 44 7.26 -14.98 -2.54
N SER A 45 6.59 -14.20 -1.69
CA SER A 45 6.34 -12.77 -1.90
C SER A 45 7.26 -11.89 -1.06
N THR A 46 7.33 -10.61 -1.43
CA THR A 46 8.04 -9.62 -0.63
C THR A 46 7.22 -9.23 0.60
N LEU A 47 7.89 -8.78 1.66
CA LEU A 47 7.21 -8.20 2.82
C LEU A 47 6.38 -6.97 2.42
N PHE A 48 6.86 -6.19 1.45
CA PHE A 48 6.13 -5.08 0.85
C PHE A 48 4.79 -5.52 0.26
N ALA A 49 4.79 -6.50 -0.66
CA ALA A 49 3.56 -6.98 -1.30
C ALA A 49 2.58 -7.59 -0.28
N THR A 50 3.10 -8.30 0.72
CA THR A 50 2.30 -8.84 1.83
C THR A 50 1.60 -7.73 2.62
N LEU A 51 2.32 -6.69 3.02
CA LEU A 51 1.75 -5.57 3.78
C LEU A 51 0.82 -4.72 2.91
N LEU A 52 1.14 -4.55 1.62
CA LEU A 52 0.30 -3.85 0.67
C LEU A 52 -1.03 -4.58 0.46
N GLY A 53 -1.02 -5.91 0.32
CA GLY A 53 -2.23 -6.73 0.27
C GLY A 53 -3.07 -6.60 1.54
N ALA A 54 -2.44 -6.62 2.72
CA ALA A 54 -3.13 -6.36 3.99
C ALA A 54 -3.74 -4.95 4.05
N PHE A 55 -3.07 -3.96 3.45
CA PHE A 55 -3.56 -2.59 3.38
C PHE A 55 -4.76 -2.44 2.43
N TYR A 56 -4.79 -3.15 1.30
CA TYR A 56 -5.99 -3.25 0.45
C TYR A 56 -7.18 -3.85 1.21
N ILE A 57 -6.96 -4.92 1.98
CA ILE A 57 -8.00 -5.52 2.84
C ILE A 57 -8.50 -4.50 3.87
N LEU A 58 -7.61 -3.73 4.49
CA LEU A 58 -7.99 -2.70 5.46
C LEU A 58 -8.85 -1.61 4.80
N MET A 59 -8.44 -1.11 3.65
CA MET A 59 -9.19 -0.09 2.90
C MET A 59 -10.57 -0.61 2.48
N HIS A 60 -10.67 -1.85 2.01
CA HIS A 60 -11.96 -2.49 1.72
C HIS A 60 -12.84 -2.57 2.96
N LYS A 61 -12.30 -3.03 4.09
CA LYS A 61 -13.06 -3.15 5.35
C LYS A 61 -13.57 -1.81 5.88
N LEU A 62 -12.84 -0.71 5.65
CA LEU A 62 -13.24 0.62 6.11
C LEU A 62 -14.24 1.31 5.18
N THR A 63 -14.23 0.99 3.89
CA THR A 63 -14.97 1.77 2.87
C THR A 63 -16.00 0.96 2.07
N GLY A 64 -15.93 -0.37 2.12
CA GLY A 64 -16.68 -1.26 1.25
C GLY A 64 -16.21 -1.29 -0.21
N SER A 65 -15.27 -0.43 -0.61
CA SER A 65 -14.82 -0.36 -2.02
C SER A 65 -14.04 -1.61 -2.42
N GLN A 66 -14.31 -2.12 -3.63
CA GLN A 66 -13.51 -3.17 -4.27
C GLN A 66 -12.50 -2.60 -5.26
N ASP A 67 -12.76 -1.43 -5.82
CA ASP A 67 -11.84 -0.74 -6.72
C ASP A 67 -11.01 0.28 -5.92
N ILE A 68 -9.76 -0.07 -5.65
CA ILE A 68 -8.88 0.69 -4.75
C ILE A 68 -7.60 1.04 -5.48
N VAL A 69 -7.17 2.29 -5.36
CA VAL A 69 -5.91 2.79 -5.91
C VAL A 69 -5.02 3.29 -4.78
N ILE A 70 -3.81 2.74 -4.68
CA ILE A 70 -2.80 3.13 -3.70
C ILE A 70 -1.55 3.63 -4.42
N GLY A 71 -1.09 4.84 -4.05
CA GLY A 71 0.18 5.38 -4.51
C GLY A 71 1.35 4.81 -3.71
N THR A 72 2.39 4.37 -4.39
CA THR A 72 3.63 3.85 -3.78
C THR A 72 4.83 4.61 -4.30
N ALA A 73 5.76 4.96 -3.41
CA ALA A 73 6.99 5.62 -3.80
C ALA A 73 8.03 4.60 -4.27
N THR A 74 8.66 4.86 -5.40
CA THR A 74 9.75 4.06 -5.97
C THR A 74 11.00 4.91 -6.09
N ALA A 75 12.17 4.31 -5.86
CA ALA A 75 13.43 5.04 -5.90
C ALA A 75 13.79 5.54 -7.31
N ASN A 76 13.30 4.85 -8.36
CA ASN A 76 13.55 5.16 -9.78
C ASN A 76 15.05 5.32 -10.13
N ARG A 77 15.90 4.47 -9.53
CA ARG A 77 17.35 4.44 -9.72
C ARG A 77 17.79 3.13 -10.38
N SER A 78 17.10 2.72 -11.46
CA SER A 78 17.41 1.47 -12.18
C SER A 78 18.68 1.55 -13.01
N HIS A 79 19.10 2.77 -13.40
CA HIS A 79 20.35 2.99 -14.13
C HIS A 79 21.53 3.17 -13.17
N PRO A 80 22.65 2.44 -13.33
CA PRO A 80 23.80 2.52 -12.43
C PRO A 80 24.36 3.93 -12.24
N GLN A 81 24.31 4.75 -13.30
CA GLN A 81 24.75 6.15 -13.29
C GLN A 81 23.99 7.03 -12.29
N THR A 82 22.80 6.61 -11.85
CA THR A 82 21.95 7.36 -10.93
C THR A 82 22.13 6.94 -9.47
N HIS A 83 22.92 5.91 -9.16
CA HIS A 83 23.01 5.38 -7.81
C HIS A 83 23.59 6.39 -6.81
N ASP A 84 24.69 7.05 -7.18
CA ASP A 84 25.44 7.95 -6.28
C ASP A 84 25.06 9.43 -6.43
N LEU A 85 24.07 9.75 -7.28
CA LEU A 85 23.63 11.12 -7.51
C LEU A 85 22.74 11.64 -6.37
N ILE A 86 23.04 12.84 -5.90
CA ILE A 86 22.16 13.61 -5.01
C ILE A 86 21.11 14.32 -5.87
N GLY A 87 19.82 14.03 -5.63
CA GLY A 87 18.71 14.61 -6.40
C GLY A 87 17.37 13.94 -6.13
N LEU A 88 16.29 14.52 -6.68
CA LEU A 88 14.93 13.99 -6.59
C LEU A 88 14.67 12.98 -7.72
N PHE A 89 14.76 11.70 -7.40
CA PHE A 89 14.47 10.61 -8.35
C PHE A 89 13.15 9.90 -8.04
N VAL A 90 12.58 10.10 -6.84
CA VAL A 90 11.38 9.37 -6.38
C VAL A 90 10.24 9.52 -7.39
N ASN A 91 9.69 8.39 -7.82
CA ASN A 91 8.50 8.34 -8.65
C ASN A 91 7.34 7.68 -7.88
N THR A 92 6.13 8.20 -8.06
CA THR A 92 4.92 7.64 -7.46
C THR A 92 4.22 6.73 -8.47
N LEU A 93 4.11 5.44 -8.16
CA LEU A 93 3.32 4.48 -8.93
C LEU A 93 1.92 4.35 -8.33
N ALA A 94 0.89 4.52 -9.16
CA ALA A 94 -0.49 4.27 -8.76
C ALA A 94 -0.84 2.81 -9.04
N LEU A 95 -0.90 2.00 -7.98
CA LEU A 95 -1.30 0.60 -8.07
C LEU A 95 -2.81 0.52 -7.90
N ARG A 96 -3.51 -0.07 -8.87
CA ARG A 96 -4.96 -0.27 -8.84
C ARG A 96 -5.28 -1.74 -8.69
N VAL A 97 -6.09 -2.08 -7.71
CA VAL A 97 -6.59 -3.44 -7.50
C VAL A 97 -8.10 -3.41 -7.49
N ASN A 98 -8.70 -4.27 -8.32
CA ASN A 98 -10.11 -4.64 -8.19
C ASN A 98 -10.17 -5.93 -7.36
N LEU A 99 -10.63 -5.82 -6.12
CA LEU A 99 -10.67 -6.91 -5.17
C LEU A 99 -11.78 -7.90 -5.52
N ASN A 100 -11.39 -9.15 -5.80
CA ASN A 100 -12.31 -10.27 -5.80
C ASN A 100 -12.53 -10.73 -4.35
N LEU A 101 -13.79 -10.72 -3.89
CA LEU A 101 -14.14 -11.11 -2.52
C LEU A 101 -14.03 -12.62 -2.26
N ASP A 102 -13.96 -13.42 -3.33
CA ASP A 102 -13.73 -14.86 -3.22
C ASP A 102 -12.24 -15.19 -3.04
N TRP A 103 -11.34 -14.22 -3.19
CA TRP A 103 -9.91 -14.44 -2.96
C TRP A 103 -9.62 -14.68 -1.49
N THR A 104 -8.83 -15.72 -1.25
CA THR A 104 -8.09 -15.88 -0.01
C THR A 104 -7.03 -14.78 0.12
N THR A 105 -6.56 -14.55 1.35
CA THR A 105 -5.44 -13.62 1.59
C THR A 105 -4.19 -13.99 0.76
N ARG A 106 -3.98 -15.28 0.47
CA ARG A 106 -2.83 -15.74 -0.34
C ARG A 106 -2.96 -15.32 -1.79
N GLU A 107 -4.12 -15.56 -2.41
CA GLU A 107 -4.37 -15.17 -3.80
C GLU A 107 -4.27 -13.66 -4.00
N LEU A 108 -4.77 -12.87 -3.04
CA LEU A 108 -4.59 -11.42 -3.08
C LEU A 108 -3.11 -11.03 -3.02
N VAL A 109 -2.33 -11.64 -2.14
CA VAL A 109 -0.90 -11.34 -2.00
C VAL A 109 -0.12 -11.76 -3.24
N ASP A 110 -0.47 -12.88 -3.86
CA ASP A 110 0.10 -13.31 -5.14
C ASP A 110 -0.24 -12.32 -6.25
N TYR A 111 -1.50 -11.90 -6.35
CA TYR A 111 -1.94 -10.90 -7.33
C TYR A 111 -1.15 -9.59 -7.17
N VAL A 112 -1.05 -9.08 -5.94
CA VAL A 112 -0.33 -7.83 -5.63
C VAL A 112 1.17 -7.95 -5.88
N SER A 113 1.76 -9.14 -5.72
CA SER A 113 3.19 -9.36 -5.97
C SER A 113 3.56 -9.29 -7.46
N ASN A 114 2.58 -9.42 -8.35
CA ASN A 114 2.76 -9.44 -9.81
C ASN A 114 2.19 -8.19 -10.50
N LEU A 115 1.85 -7.14 -9.74
CA LEU A 115 1.51 -5.80 -10.26
C LEU A 115 2.76 -5.03 -10.69
#